data_AF-Q8DS38-F1
#
_entry.id   AF-Q8DS38-F1
#
_cell.length_a   1.000
_cell.length_b   1.000
_cell.length_c   1.000
_cell.angle_alpha   90.00
_cell.angle_beta   90.00
_cell.angle_gamma   90.00
#
_symmetry.space_group_name_H-M   'P 1'
#
loop_
_entity.id
_entity.type
_entity.pdbx_description
1 polymer ?
#
loop_
_entity_poly.entity_id
_entity_poly.type
_entity_poly.pdbx_seq_one_letter_code
_entity_poly.pdbx_strand_id
1 'polypeptide(L)'
;MAKAVDLLKKRYLDNIQDKPESYIGVELEFPIVNLSHQATDITVTKSVMFHLKESLFFEVERYDQDGCPVQLIDRKSEDRILFEVSYNTIEFAFGKAKKIQDIEERFNQYMKVIQAFLKPYNHAIQGFGVHPYWYLNDNRAVKLPRYQMLLNFLALSGNKKDSFFHGFPQYGSFICGNQVQLDVSKSNYLRVINAFNKIEAVKAYLFANSEFWGQNWSTKISRDIFWENSMHGVFEENVGVNKISFETEEDFFNYLANSALFTAERETEILYFEPIRVKDYLGQEEISAWDLSGQQHYILPDEADFANHRSYQYQNLTKRGTVEFRSVCTQPLEKTFVPIAFHVGLLENLDELEKLLEKSDFLQFYNHDYKFIRRQFSQKVITQEAKRFISVFSEAVLECCERGLKRRGLGEERYIKEIKQKKSEKSY
;
A
#
# COMPACT_ATOMS: atom_id res chain seq x y z
N MET A 1 25.93 0.13 12.68
CA MET A 1 24.63 -0.23 13.29
C MET A 1 24.01 0.92 14.09
N ALA A 2 24.56 1.35 15.24
CA ALA A 2 23.93 2.38 16.11
C ALA A 2 23.51 3.66 15.37
N LYS A 3 24.42 4.25 14.59
CA LYS A 3 24.15 5.47 13.81
C LYS A 3 23.00 5.33 12.80
N ALA A 4 22.86 4.18 12.15
CA ALA A 4 21.79 3.93 11.20
C ALA A 4 20.42 3.85 11.90
N VAL A 5 20.38 3.21 13.08
CA VAL A 5 19.19 3.16 13.93
C VAL A 5 18.79 4.56 14.39
N ASP A 6 19.75 5.40 14.81
CA ASP A 6 19.47 6.78 15.23
C ASP A 6 18.88 7.62 14.08
N LEU A 7 19.39 7.46 12.86
CA LEU A 7 18.84 8.13 11.67
C LEU A 7 17.42 7.68 11.33
N LEU A 8 17.13 6.38 11.47
CA LEU A 8 15.77 5.86 11.32
C LEU A 8 14.84 6.41 12.42
N LYS A 9 15.27 6.40 13.68
CA LYS A 9 14.50 6.95 14.80
C LYS A 9 14.18 8.42 14.56
N LYS A 10 15.18 9.23 14.19
CA LYS A 10 14.99 10.63 13.84
C LYS A 10 13.93 10.78 12.74
N ARG A 11 14.06 10.03 11.64
CA ARG A 11 13.11 10.08 10.53
C ARG A 11 11.66 9.79 10.93
N TYR A 12 11.44 8.78 11.77
CA TYR A 12 10.11 8.25 12.03
C TYR A 12 9.49 8.74 13.34
N LEU A 13 10.29 9.21 14.29
CA LEU A 13 9.84 9.65 15.61
C LEU A 13 9.88 11.17 15.81
N ASP A 14 10.56 11.95 14.96
CA ASP A 14 10.62 13.41 15.18
C ASP A 14 9.23 14.08 15.10
N ASN A 15 8.33 13.54 14.27
CA ASN A 15 7.00 14.11 14.04
C ASN A 15 5.86 13.38 14.77
N ILE A 16 6.14 12.32 15.54
CA ILE A 16 5.08 11.62 16.27
C ILE A 16 4.70 12.43 17.53
N GLN A 17 3.40 12.68 17.69
CA GLN A 17 2.87 13.48 18.79
C GLN A 17 2.54 12.61 20.02
N ASP A 18 2.50 13.19 21.21
CA ASP A 18 2.10 12.46 22.41
C ASP A 18 0.58 12.21 22.46
N LYS A 19 -0.20 13.18 21.97
CA LYS A 19 -1.67 13.15 21.91
C LYS A 19 -2.13 13.71 20.57
N PRO A 20 -1.92 12.97 19.47
CA PRO A 20 -2.38 13.44 18.18
C PRO A 20 -3.90 13.52 18.17
N GLU A 21 -4.41 14.45 17.38
CA GLU A 21 -5.79 14.37 16.97
C GLU A 21 -5.99 13.18 16.02
N SER A 22 -7.09 12.44 16.16
CA SER A 22 -7.42 11.33 15.25
C SER A 22 -7.94 11.89 13.91
N TYR A 23 -7.13 11.76 12.85
CA TYR A 23 -7.54 11.93 11.46
C TYR A 23 -7.39 10.62 10.67
N ILE A 24 -8.02 10.62 9.50
CA ILE A 24 -8.02 9.53 8.54
C ILE A 24 -7.43 10.08 7.23
N GLY A 25 -6.27 9.57 6.83
CA GLY A 25 -5.72 9.75 5.48
C GLY A 25 -6.05 8.52 4.63
N VAL A 26 -6.48 8.72 3.39
CA VAL A 26 -6.88 7.62 2.48
C VAL A 26 -6.20 7.81 1.13
N GLU A 27 -5.60 6.73 0.63
CA GLU A 27 -5.00 6.65 -0.71
C GLU A 27 -5.66 5.46 -1.45
N LEU A 28 -6.29 5.74 -2.58
CA LEU A 28 -7.01 4.74 -3.38
C LEU A 28 -6.48 4.70 -4.81
N GLU A 29 -5.95 3.56 -5.21
CA GLU A 29 -5.44 3.34 -6.57
C GLU A 29 -6.46 2.54 -7.38
N PHE A 30 -6.70 2.93 -8.63
CA PHE A 30 -7.58 2.19 -9.53
C PHE A 30 -7.03 2.10 -10.96
N PRO A 31 -7.19 0.95 -11.64
CA PRO A 31 -6.96 0.87 -13.07
C PRO A 31 -8.02 1.65 -13.86
N ILE A 32 -7.59 2.38 -14.89
CA ILE A 32 -8.45 2.85 -15.98
C ILE A 32 -8.39 1.81 -17.10
N VAL A 33 -9.54 1.21 -17.40
CA VAL A 33 -9.67 0.03 -18.24
C VAL A 33 -10.41 0.36 -19.53
N ASN A 34 -9.88 -0.10 -20.68
CA ASN A 34 -10.60 -0.11 -21.95
C ASN A 34 -11.63 -1.25 -21.98
N LEU A 35 -12.91 -0.90 -22.09
CA LEU A 35 -14.04 -1.85 -22.03
C LEU A 35 -14.18 -2.73 -23.27
N SER A 36 -13.42 -2.46 -24.36
CA SER A 36 -13.32 -3.34 -25.53
C SER A 36 -12.30 -4.48 -25.36
N HIS A 37 -11.75 -4.68 -24.16
CA HIS A 37 -10.72 -5.69 -23.87
C HIS A 37 -9.43 -5.45 -24.66
N GLN A 38 -9.05 -4.18 -24.79
CA GLN A 38 -7.85 -3.72 -25.49
C GLN A 38 -6.90 -3.05 -24.49
N ALA A 39 -5.72 -2.65 -24.98
CA ALA A 39 -4.84 -1.77 -24.23
C ALA A 39 -5.57 -0.48 -23.83
N THR A 40 -5.31 0.01 -22.63
CA THR A 40 -5.75 1.33 -22.19
C THR A 40 -5.10 2.41 -23.07
N ASP A 41 -5.91 3.33 -23.58
CA ASP A 41 -5.42 4.45 -24.38
C ASP A 41 -4.86 5.54 -23.45
N ILE A 42 -3.53 5.66 -23.42
CA ILE A 42 -2.83 6.64 -22.58
C ILE A 42 -3.16 8.10 -22.95
N THR A 43 -3.63 8.36 -24.17
CA THR A 43 -4.09 9.69 -24.58
C THR A 43 -5.37 10.05 -23.86
N VAL A 44 -6.28 9.07 -23.75
CA VAL A 44 -7.54 9.21 -23.00
C VAL A 44 -7.25 9.39 -21.52
N THR A 45 -6.39 8.56 -20.92
CA THR A 45 -6.08 8.68 -19.48
C THR A 45 -5.44 10.02 -19.16
N LYS A 46 -4.42 10.46 -19.92
CA LYS A 46 -3.82 11.80 -19.76
C LYS A 46 -4.86 12.93 -19.88
N SER A 47 -5.81 12.79 -20.80
CA SER A 47 -6.87 13.77 -21.00
C SER A 47 -7.82 13.92 -19.79
N VAL A 48 -7.92 12.90 -18.92
CA VAL A 48 -8.66 13.01 -17.65
C VAL A 48 -8.10 14.14 -16.79
N MET A 49 -6.78 14.31 -16.74
CA MET A 49 -6.15 15.32 -15.89
C MET A 49 -6.48 16.74 -16.35
N PHE A 50 -6.47 16.97 -17.67
CA PHE A 50 -6.93 18.22 -18.24
C PHE A 50 -8.42 18.45 -17.99
N HIS A 51 -9.25 17.41 -18.12
CA HIS A 51 -10.68 17.52 -17.85
C HIS A 51 -10.98 17.86 -16.39
N LEU A 52 -10.28 17.27 -15.44
CA LEU A 52 -10.44 17.54 -14.01
C LEU A 52 -10.06 18.99 -13.65
N LYS A 53 -8.99 19.51 -14.25
CA LYS A 53 -8.60 20.92 -14.11
C LYS A 53 -9.73 21.87 -14.51
N GLU A 54 -10.39 21.62 -15.64
CA GLU A 54 -11.45 22.51 -16.14
C GLU A 54 -12.80 22.29 -15.43
N SER A 55 -13.16 21.04 -15.14
CA SER A 55 -14.49 20.68 -14.60
C SER A 55 -14.59 20.84 -13.09
N LEU A 56 -13.50 20.65 -12.36
CA LEU A 56 -13.46 20.67 -10.90
C LEU A 56 -12.47 21.71 -10.35
N PHE A 57 -11.86 22.53 -11.21
CA PHE A 57 -10.95 23.62 -10.84
C PHE A 57 -9.73 23.18 -10.02
N PHE A 58 -9.26 21.94 -10.25
CA PHE A 58 -7.99 21.47 -9.68
C PHE A 58 -6.81 22.27 -10.26
N GLU A 59 -5.83 22.57 -9.41
CA GLU A 59 -4.55 23.12 -9.83
C GLU A 59 -3.58 22.00 -10.22
N VAL A 60 -2.68 22.27 -11.16
CA VAL A 60 -1.61 21.33 -11.50
C VAL A 60 -0.47 21.48 -10.51
N GLU A 61 -0.18 20.43 -9.75
CA GLU A 61 0.95 20.40 -8.81
C GLU A 61 2.21 19.85 -9.48
N ARG A 62 2.07 18.98 -10.48
CA ARG A 62 3.21 18.40 -11.21
C ARG A 62 2.88 18.11 -12.67
N TYR A 63 3.87 18.39 -13.51
CA TYR A 63 3.91 17.99 -14.92
C TYR A 63 4.94 16.87 -15.12
N ASP A 64 4.71 16.01 -16.12
CA ASP A 64 5.73 15.11 -16.63
C ASP A 64 6.71 15.83 -17.58
N GLN A 65 7.74 15.11 -18.04
CA GLN A 65 8.76 15.65 -18.95
C GLN A 65 8.21 16.14 -20.31
N ASP A 66 7.00 15.74 -20.70
CA ASP A 66 6.35 16.20 -21.94
C ASP A 66 5.43 17.41 -21.70
N GLY A 67 5.32 17.89 -20.46
CA GLY A 67 4.39 18.96 -20.09
C GLY A 67 2.94 18.52 -19.89
N CYS A 68 2.68 17.22 -19.70
CA CYS A 68 1.35 16.73 -19.33
C CYS A 68 1.15 16.82 -17.81
N PRO A 69 0.00 17.33 -17.31
CA PRO A 69 -0.35 17.22 -15.90
C PRO A 69 -0.39 15.76 -15.46
N VAL A 70 0.29 15.43 -14.37
CA VAL A 70 0.33 14.07 -13.81
C VAL A 70 -0.01 14.02 -12.32
N GLN A 71 -0.13 15.18 -11.68
CA GLN A 71 -0.61 15.33 -10.32
C GLN A 71 -1.36 16.65 -10.19
N LEU A 72 -2.58 16.56 -9.71
CA LEU A 72 -3.49 17.67 -9.47
C LEU A 72 -3.73 17.82 -7.97
N ILE A 73 -4.01 19.05 -7.53
CA ILE A 73 -4.39 19.37 -6.15
C ILE A 73 -5.62 20.27 -6.10
N ASP A 74 -6.57 19.94 -5.23
CA ASP A 74 -7.59 20.89 -4.78
C ASP A 74 -7.07 21.59 -3.51
N ARG A 75 -6.82 22.90 -3.59
CA ARG A 75 -6.28 23.68 -2.47
C ARG A 75 -7.21 23.76 -1.26
N LYS A 76 -8.51 23.54 -1.45
CA LYS A 76 -9.48 23.62 -0.36
C LYS A 76 -9.51 22.34 0.47
N SER A 77 -9.60 21.19 -0.18
CA SER A 77 -9.63 19.89 0.50
C SER A 77 -8.25 19.31 0.77
N GLU A 78 -7.22 19.81 0.08
CA GLU A 78 -5.87 19.21 -0.03
C GLU A 78 -5.86 17.82 -0.70
N ASP A 79 -6.96 17.43 -1.34
CA ASP A 79 -7.03 16.20 -2.12
C ASP A 79 -6.12 16.30 -3.36
N ARG A 80 -5.49 15.18 -3.68
CA ARG A 80 -4.70 14.99 -4.88
C ARG A 80 -5.27 13.89 -5.73
N ILE A 81 -5.25 14.12 -7.03
CA ILE A 81 -5.50 13.10 -8.05
C ILE A 81 -4.23 13.02 -8.89
N LEU A 82 -3.65 11.84 -9.02
CA LEU A 82 -2.38 11.63 -9.73
C LEU A 82 -2.36 10.31 -10.47
N PHE A 83 -1.38 10.15 -11.36
CA PHE A 83 -1.01 8.83 -11.84
C PHE A 83 -0.03 8.18 -10.88
N GLU A 84 -0.21 6.87 -10.70
CA GLU A 84 0.80 6.02 -10.06
C GLU A 84 1.97 5.73 -11.03
N VAL A 85 2.72 4.65 -10.82
CA VAL A 85 3.89 4.28 -11.65
C VAL A 85 3.62 4.35 -13.17
N SER A 86 2.41 4.04 -13.65
CA SER A 86 2.04 4.16 -15.07
C SER A 86 0.80 5.01 -15.31
N TYR A 87 0.62 5.50 -16.54
CA TYR A 87 -0.57 6.25 -16.96
C TYR A 87 -1.87 5.43 -16.99
N ASN A 88 -1.82 4.14 -16.66
CA ASN A 88 -2.99 3.26 -16.60
C ASN A 88 -3.66 3.25 -15.23
N THR A 89 -2.98 3.76 -14.19
CA THR A 89 -3.46 3.72 -12.80
C THR A 89 -3.62 5.14 -12.29
N ILE A 90 -4.84 5.48 -11.85
CA ILE A 90 -5.15 6.74 -11.21
C ILE A 90 -5.23 6.53 -9.69
N GLU A 91 -4.66 7.46 -8.94
CA GLU A 91 -4.68 7.49 -7.48
C GLU A 91 -5.47 8.68 -6.98
N PHE A 92 -6.29 8.45 -5.96
CA PHE A 92 -6.92 9.48 -5.14
C PHE A 92 -6.24 9.51 -3.78
N ALA A 93 -5.43 10.53 -3.53
CA ALA A 93 -4.77 10.77 -2.25
C ALA A 93 -5.49 11.92 -1.53
N PHE A 94 -6.39 11.58 -0.61
CA PHE A 94 -7.27 12.54 0.03
C PHE A 94 -6.56 13.35 1.12
N GLY A 95 -6.94 14.62 1.26
CA GLY A 95 -6.64 15.41 2.44
C GLY A 95 -7.24 14.77 3.69
N LYS A 96 -6.58 14.98 4.84
CA LYS A 96 -6.96 14.36 6.11
C LYS A 96 -8.41 14.68 6.47
N ALA A 97 -9.17 13.68 6.92
CA ALA A 97 -10.56 13.86 7.33
C ALA A 97 -10.82 13.33 8.74
N LYS A 98 -11.89 13.82 9.37
CA LYS A 98 -12.37 13.27 10.65
C LYS A 98 -13.33 12.10 10.46
N LYS A 99 -13.98 12.00 9.30
CA LYS A 99 -15.01 11.01 8.99
C LYS A 99 -14.80 10.42 7.61
N ILE A 100 -15.08 9.13 7.46
CA ILE A 100 -14.98 8.41 6.19
C ILE A 100 -15.99 8.97 5.18
N GLN A 101 -17.17 9.39 5.64
CA GLN A 101 -18.22 9.96 4.79
C GLN A 101 -17.76 11.23 4.06
N ASP A 102 -16.96 12.08 4.71
CA ASP A 102 -16.44 13.31 4.09
C ASP A 102 -15.53 12.98 2.89
N ILE A 103 -14.79 11.87 2.99
CA ILE A 103 -13.94 11.36 1.91
C ILE A 103 -14.80 10.70 0.82
N GLU A 104 -15.78 9.88 1.21
CA GLU A 104 -16.71 9.20 0.30
C GLU A 104 -17.49 10.20 -0.57
N GLU A 105 -17.96 11.31 0.00
CA GLU A 105 -18.67 12.36 -0.73
C GLU A 105 -17.79 12.97 -1.84
N ARG A 106 -16.54 13.32 -1.52
CA ARG A 106 -15.58 13.87 -2.49
C ARG A 106 -15.19 12.83 -3.54
N PHE A 107 -14.90 11.60 -3.12
CA PHE A 107 -14.63 10.48 -4.03
C PHE A 107 -15.77 10.29 -5.03
N ASN A 108 -17.02 10.27 -4.58
CA ASN A 108 -18.18 10.10 -5.45
C ASN A 108 -18.34 11.27 -6.43
N GLN A 109 -18.05 12.51 -6.01
CA GLN A 109 -18.03 13.66 -6.90
C GLN A 109 -16.97 13.51 -8.00
N TYR A 110 -15.74 13.14 -7.64
CA TYR A 110 -14.65 12.96 -8.59
C TYR A 110 -14.92 11.80 -9.54
N MET A 111 -15.36 10.66 -9.03
CA MET A 111 -15.73 9.48 -9.81
C MET A 111 -16.84 9.78 -10.81
N LYS A 112 -17.86 10.57 -10.43
CA LYS A 112 -18.93 10.99 -11.35
C LYS A 112 -18.38 11.75 -12.56
N VAL A 113 -17.48 12.69 -12.33
CA VAL A 113 -16.85 13.49 -13.40
C VAL A 113 -15.95 12.62 -14.27
N ILE A 114 -15.07 11.84 -13.67
CA ILE A 114 -14.09 11.02 -14.40
C ILE A 114 -14.80 9.93 -15.22
N GLN A 115 -15.74 9.19 -14.63
CA GLN A 115 -16.45 8.13 -15.36
C GLN A 115 -17.30 8.71 -16.50
N ALA A 116 -17.91 9.89 -16.32
CA ALA A 116 -18.63 10.57 -17.40
C ALA A 116 -17.69 10.96 -18.56
N PHE A 117 -16.47 11.40 -18.25
CA PHE A 117 -15.45 11.72 -19.25
C PHE A 117 -14.93 10.48 -19.98
N LEU A 118 -14.70 9.38 -19.28
CA LEU A 118 -14.12 8.15 -19.86
C LEU A 118 -15.13 7.39 -20.75
N LYS A 119 -16.43 7.47 -20.45
CA LYS A 119 -17.47 6.68 -21.12
C LYS A 119 -17.51 6.84 -22.66
N PRO A 120 -17.46 8.04 -23.26
CA PRO A 120 -17.44 8.20 -24.72
C PRO A 120 -16.23 7.54 -25.40
N TYR A 121 -15.11 7.39 -24.67
CA TYR A 121 -13.91 6.73 -25.16
C TYR A 121 -13.91 5.22 -24.89
N ASN A 122 -15.02 4.67 -24.39
CA ASN A 122 -15.14 3.27 -23.98
C ASN A 122 -14.12 2.85 -22.90
N HIS A 123 -13.79 3.76 -21.99
CA HIS A 123 -12.95 3.49 -20.83
C HIS A 123 -13.76 3.62 -19.53
N ALA A 124 -13.28 3.01 -18.46
CA ALA A 124 -13.82 3.19 -17.11
C ALA A 124 -12.78 2.93 -16.02
N ILE A 125 -12.91 3.61 -14.90
CA ILE A 125 -12.24 3.21 -13.65
C ILE A 125 -12.90 1.92 -13.12
N GLN A 126 -12.10 0.93 -12.73
CA GLN A 126 -12.61 -0.34 -12.18
C GLN A 126 -11.92 -0.72 -10.85
N GLY A 127 -12.63 -1.44 -9.99
CA GLY A 127 -12.15 -1.83 -8.66
C GLY A 127 -11.37 -3.15 -8.65
N PHE A 128 -10.18 -3.19 -9.25
CA PHE A 128 -9.32 -4.38 -9.28
C PHE A 128 -7.94 -4.11 -8.70
N GLY A 129 -7.42 -5.05 -7.89
CA GLY A 129 -6.05 -4.97 -7.36
C GLY A 129 -4.96 -5.33 -8.37
N VAL A 130 -5.33 -5.81 -9.56
CA VAL A 130 -4.46 -5.98 -10.73
C VAL A 130 -5.24 -5.51 -11.96
N HIS A 131 -4.61 -4.71 -12.82
CA HIS A 131 -5.22 -4.25 -14.06
C HIS A 131 -5.62 -5.45 -14.97
N PRO A 132 -6.89 -5.60 -15.38
CA PRO A 132 -7.41 -6.77 -16.12
C PRO A 132 -6.73 -7.01 -17.48
N TYR A 133 -6.16 -5.97 -18.08
CA TYR A 133 -5.45 -6.04 -19.37
C TYR A 133 -3.99 -5.60 -19.28
N TRP A 134 -3.34 -5.79 -18.11
CA TRP A 134 -1.94 -5.39 -17.89
C TRP A 134 -0.98 -5.83 -19.01
N TYR A 135 -1.20 -7.01 -19.61
CA TYR A 135 -0.33 -7.58 -20.64
C TYR A 135 -0.48 -6.92 -22.02
N LEU A 136 -1.56 -6.14 -22.23
CA LEU A 136 -1.79 -5.37 -23.45
C LEU A 136 -1.32 -3.92 -23.30
N ASN A 137 -1.30 -3.42 -22.08
CA ASN A 137 -1.06 -2.02 -21.79
C ASN A 137 0.38 -1.58 -22.05
N ASP A 138 0.52 -0.27 -22.32
CA ASP A 138 1.80 0.41 -22.15
C ASP A 138 2.07 0.61 -20.65
N ASN A 139 2.88 -0.28 -20.08
CA ASN A 139 3.26 -0.26 -18.65
C ASN A 139 4.53 0.56 -18.39
N ARG A 140 4.99 1.39 -19.34
CA ARG A 140 6.11 2.30 -19.11
C ARG A 140 5.78 3.27 -17.99
N ALA A 141 6.83 3.71 -17.32
CA ALA A 141 6.70 4.69 -16.25
C ALA A 141 6.03 5.96 -16.78
N VAL A 142 5.18 6.58 -15.95
CA VAL A 142 4.92 8.02 -16.06
C VAL A 142 6.26 8.72 -16.16
N LYS A 143 6.39 9.71 -17.05
CA LYS A 143 7.65 10.41 -17.35
C LYS A 143 8.09 11.35 -16.23
N LEU A 144 8.24 10.78 -15.04
CA LEU A 144 8.82 11.36 -13.84
C LEU A 144 10.09 10.55 -13.50
N PRO A 145 11.23 11.22 -13.21
CA PRO A 145 12.48 10.57 -12.84
C PRO A 145 12.32 9.48 -11.77
N ARG A 146 11.48 9.72 -10.76
CA ARG A 146 11.24 8.78 -9.66
C ARG A 146 10.63 7.44 -10.10
N TYR A 147 9.71 7.46 -11.07
CA TYR A 147 9.06 6.24 -11.56
C TYR A 147 9.92 5.53 -12.61
N GLN A 148 10.64 6.28 -13.45
CA GLN A 148 11.65 5.71 -14.35
C GLN A 148 12.74 4.97 -13.57
N MET A 149 13.27 5.61 -12.52
CA MET A 149 14.23 4.98 -11.61
C MET A 149 13.66 3.71 -10.99
N LEU A 150 12.42 3.76 -10.50
CA LEU A 150 11.80 2.61 -9.85
C LEU A 150 11.71 1.39 -10.78
N LEU A 151 11.29 1.60 -12.03
CA LEU A 151 11.21 0.50 -13.00
C LEU A 151 12.58 -0.02 -13.42
N ASN A 152 13.58 0.86 -13.57
CA ASN A 152 14.96 0.46 -13.85
C ASN A 152 15.55 -0.36 -12.70
N PHE A 153 15.33 0.07 -11.45
CA PHE A 153 15.71 -0.67 -10.25
C PHE A 153 15.07 -2.06 -10.22
N LEU A 154 13.75 -2.15 -10.41
CA LEU A 154 13.05 -3.42 -10.43
C LEU A 154 13.57 -4.34 -11.55
N ALA A 155 13.92 -3.78 -12.71
CA ALA A 155 14.45 -4.53 -13.85
C ALA A 155 15.83 -5.18 -13.59
N LEU A 156 16.58 -4.75 -12.56
CA LEU A 156 17.83 -5.42 -12.16
C LEU A 156 17.63 -6.92 -11.85
N SER A 157 16.43 -7.30 -11.38
CA SER A 157 16.05 -8.71 -11.15
C SER A 157 16.23 -9.60 -12.39
N GLY A 158 16.06 -9.06 -13.60
CA GLY A 158 16.20 -9.81 -14.85
C GLY A 158 17.63 -10.30 -15.10
N ASN A 159 18.63 -9.61 -14.56
CA ASN A 159 20.04 -9.95 -14.75
C ASN A 159 20.53 -11.02 -13.75
N LYS A 160 19.79 -11.25 -12.67
CA LYS A 160 20.23 -12.12 -11.56
C LYS A 160 20.10 -13.61 -11.82
N LYS A 161 19.26 -14.03 -12.77
CA LYS A 161 18.96 -15.46 -13.08
C LYS A 161 18.64 -16.30 -11.84
N ASP A 162 17.92 -15.72 -10.88
CA ASP A 162 17.55 -16.36 -9.60
C ASP A 162 16.04 -16.62 -9.58
N SER A 163 15.65 -17.85 -9.20
CA SER A 163 14.25 -18.29 -9.13
C SER A 163 13.44 -17.62 -8.00
N PHE A 164 14.10 -16.91 -7.09
CA PHE A 164 13.47 -16.05 -6.11
C PHE A 164 12.62 -14.95 -6.78
N PHE A 165 13.06 -14.39 -7.91
CA PHE A 165 12.39 -13.27 -8.56
C PHE A 165 11.27 -13.74 -9.50
N HIS A 166 10.12 -13.09 -9.44
CA HIS A 166 9.08 -13.28 -10.45
C HIS A 166 9.42 -12.55 -11.76
N GLY A 167 8.89 -13.03 -12.89
CA GLY A 167 9.17 -12.47 -14.23
C GLY A 167 8.41 -11.19 -14.59
N PHE A 168 8.08 -10.32 -13.63
CA PHE A 168 7.22 -9.13 -13.85
C PHE A 168 7.78 -7.85 -13.22
N PRO A 169 8.98 -7.38 -13.57
CA PRO A 169 9.61 -6.21 -12.93
C PRO A 169 8.80 -4.90 -13.09
N GLN A 170 7.81 -4.87 -13.98
CA GLN A 170 6.90 -3.73 -14.18
C GLN A 170 5.65 -3.78 -13.29
N TYR A 171 5.58 -4.66 -12.28
CA TYR A 171 4.36 -4.86 -11.50
C TYR A 171 3.78 -3.59 -10.88
N GLY A 172 4.62 -2.63 -10.48
CA GLY A 172 4.18 -1.35 -9.95
C GLY A 172 3.27 -0.57 -10.92
N SER A 173 3.39 -0.83 -12.22
CA SER A 173 2.59 -0.19 -13.26
C SER A 173 1.15 -0.70 -13.35
N PHE A 174 0.82 -1.85 -12.74
CA PHE A 174 -0.48 -2.49 -12.94
C PHE A 174 -1.10 -3.13 -11.69
N ILE A 175 -0.44 -3.06 -10.53
CA ILE A 175 -1.08 -3.42 -9.25
C ILE A 175 -1.73 -2.17 -8.64
N CYS A 176 -2.80 -2.38 -7.87
CA CYS A 176 -3.51 -1.29 -7.20
C CYS A 176 -3.82 -1.63 -5.74
N GLY A 177 -3.57 -0.67 -4.85
CA GLY A 177 -3.81 -0.74 -3.41
C GLY A 177 -5.00 0.10 -2.92
N ASN A 178 -5.48 -0.28 -1.73
CA ASN A 178 -6.40 0.51 -0.92
C ASN A 178 -5.72 0.73 0.43
N GLN A 179 -5.33 1.97 0.69
CA GLN A 179 -4.45 2.29 1.82
C GLN A 179 -5.12 3.32 2.73
N VAL A 180 -4.87 3.18 4.03
CA VAL A 180 -5.31 4.13 5.05
C VAL A 180 -4.14 4.47 5.97
N GLN A 181 -4.01 5.75 6.27
CA GLN A 181 -3.02 6.32 7.19
C GLN A 181 -3.76 6.85 8.41
N LEU A 182 -3.43 6.32 9.59
CA LEU A 182 -4.07 6.72 10.85
C LEU A 182 -3.03 7.28 11.82
N ASP A 183 -3.38 8.37 12.50
CA ASP A 183 -2.53 8.99 13.51
C ASP A 183 -2.23 8.04 14.66
N VAL A 184 -0.98 8.04 15.10
CA VAL A 184 -0.51 7.29 16.26
C VAL A 184 0.31 8.20 17.17
N SER A 185 0.38 7.82 18.44
CA SER A 185 1.17 8.49 19.46
C SER A 185 2.45 7.74 19.78
N LYS A 186 3.39 8.41 20.45
CA LYS A 186 4.58 7.77 21.04
C LYS A 186 4.23 6.56 21.90
N SER A 187 3.08 6.58 22.57
CA SER A 187 2.66 5.52 23.49
C SER A 187 2.01 4.30 22.83
N ASN A 188 1.57 4.39 21.58
CA ASN A 188 0.79 3.32 20.95
C ASN A 188 1.25 2.90 19.55
N TYR A 189 2.14 3.61 18.86
CA TYR A 189 2.52 3.23 17.48
C TYR A 189 3.01 1.78 17.38
N LEU A 190 3.82 1.32 18.35
CA LEU A 190 4.34 -0.04 18.39
C LEU A 190 3.24 -1.07 18.63
N ARG A 191 2.30 -0.75 19.53
CA ARG A 191 1.10 -1.55 19.82
C ARG A 191 0.25 -1.72 18.56
N VAL A 192 0.04 -0.63 17.82
CA VAL A 192 -0.70 -0.63 16.54
C VAL A 192 0.01 -1.50 15.51
N ILE A 193 1.31 -1.34 15.30
CA ILE A 193 2.09 -2.16 14.37
C ILE A 193 1.93 -3.65 14.72
N ASN A 194 2.12 -4.03 15.99
CA ASN A 194 1.99 -5.41 16.44
C ASN A 194 0.57 -5.97 16.27
N ALA A 195 -0.44 -5.24 16.73
CA ALA A 195 -1.84 -5.70 16.69
C ALA A 195 -2.33 -5.86 15.25
N PHE A 196 -2.01 -4.93 14.37
CA PHE A 196 -2.43 -5.00 12.97
C PHE A 196 -1.64 -6.02 12.15
N ASN A 197 -0.39 -6.33 12.53
CA ASN A 197 0.36 -7.43 11.94
C ASN A 197 -0.28 -8.80 12.23
N LYS A 198 -0.79 -8.98 13.46
CA LYS A 198 -1.45 -10.23 13.90
C LYS A 198 -2.75 -10.55 13.15
N ILE A 199 -3.39 -9.55 12.53
CA ILE A 199 -4.66 -9.74 11.78
C ILE A 199 -4.48 -9.78 10.27
N GLU A 200 -3.25 -9.86 9.74
CA GLU A 200 -3.03 -9.87 8.28
C GLU A 200 -3.69 -11.06 7.56
N ALA A 201 -3.87 -12.19 8.23
CA ALA A 201 -4.67 -13.31 7.69
C ALA A 201 -6.16 -12.96 7.54
N VAL A 202 -6.72 -12.17 8.47
CA VAL A 202 -8.12 -11.69 8.37
C VAL A 202 -8.25 -10.71 7.23
N LYS A 203 -7.30 -9.77 7.09
CA LYS A 203 -7.29 -8.83 5.95
C LYS A 203 -7.19 -9.58 4.62
N ALA A 204 -6.31 -10.59 4.53
CA ALA A 204 -6.18 -11.42 3.34
C ALA A 204 -7.47 -12.19 3.02
N TYR A 205 -8.10 -12.78 4.02
CA TYR A 205 -9.35 -13.53 3.85
C TYR A 205 -10.53 -12.65 3.42
N LEU A 206 -10.65 -11.45 3.99
CA LEU A 206 -11.78 -10.55 3.74
C LEU A 206 -11.61 -9.69 2.48
N PHE A 207 -10.39 -9.29 2.14
CA PHE A 207 -10.14 -8.22 1.15
C PHE A 207 -9.22 -8.65 -0.02
N ALA A 208 -9.04 -9.95 -0.25
CA ALA A 208 -8.35 -10.43 -1.44
C ALA A 208 -9.07 -9.99 -2.72
N ASN A 209 -8.36 -9.26 -3.59
CA ASN A 209 -8.89 -8.80 -4.88
C ASN A 209 -7.77 -8.58 -5.91
N SER A 210 -6.74 -9.41 -5.89
CA SER A 210 -5.63 -9.35 -6.85
C SER A 210 -5.26 -10.74 -7.34
N GLU A 211 -6.24 -11.55 -7.73
CA GLU A 211 -5.95 -12.79 -8.47
C GLU A 211 -5.23 -12.47 -9.78
N PHE A 212 -4.18 -13.23 -10.08
CA PHE A 212 -3.37 -13.03 -11.28
C PHE A 212 -3.52 -14.24 -12.21
N TRP A 213 -3.86 -14.00 -13.47
CA TRP A 213 -4.02 -15.02 -14.51
C TRP A 213 -2.78 -15.16 -15.40
N GLY A 214 -1.77 -14.28 -15.26
CA GLY A 214 -0.51 -14.39 -16.00
C GLY A 214 0.44 -15.48 -15.50
N GLN A 215 0.16 -16.06 -14.34
CA GLN A 215 0.86 -17.20 -13.76
C GLN A 215 -0.11 -18.07 -12.97
N ASN A 216 0.20 -19.37 -12.85
CA ASN A 216 -0.60 -20.29 -12.04
C ASN A 216 -0.25 -20.19 -10.54
N TRP A 217 -0.38 -19.00 -9.96
CA TRP A 217 -0.22 -18.81 -8.52
C TRP A 217 -1.47 -19.28 -7.77
N SER A 218 -1.27 -19.99 -6.67
CA SER A 218 -2.33 -20.56 -5.83
C SER A 218 -3.01 -19.54 -4.91
N THR A 219 -2.65 -18.26 -4.99
CA THR A 219 -3.17 -17.19 -4.13
C THR A 219 -4.18 -16.28 -4.83
N LYS A 220 -5.06 -15.68 -4.03
CA LYS A 220 -5.97 -14.59 -4.38
C LYS A 220 -5.36 -13.20 -4.24
N ILE A 221 -4.12 -13.13 -3.75
CA ILE A 221 -3.39 -11.89 -3.50
C ILE A 221 -2.02 -11.97 -4.16
N SER A 222 -1.99 -11.80 -5.49
CA SER A 222 -0.74 -11.78 -6.25
C SER A 222 0.15 -10.59 -5.87
N ARG A 223 -0.42 -9.49 -5.38
CA ARG A 223 0.32 -8.31 -4.87
C ARG A 223 1.39 -8.70 -3.86
N ASP A 224 1.11 -9.66 -2.98
CA ASP A 224 2.09 -10.14 -2.02
C ASP A 224 3.31 -10.76 -2.72
N ILE A 225 3.10 -11.52 -3.80
CA ILE A 225 4.21 -12.10 -4.59
C ILE A 225 4.95 -11.00 -5.34
N PHE A 226 4.24 -10.03 -5.92
CA PHE A 226 4.85 -8.92 -6.65
C PHE A 226 5.79 -8.08 -5.78
N TRP A 227 5.46 -7.86 -4.51
CA TRP A 227 6.36 -7.19 -3.58
C TRP A 227 7.47 -8.11 -3.07
N GLU A 228 7.10 -9.29 -2.55
CA GLU A 228 8.02 -10.19 -1.84
C GLU A 228 9.05 -10.87 -2.74
N ASN A 229 8.72 -11.13 -4.00
CA ASN A 229 9.59 -11.81 -4.97
C ASN A 229 10.14 -10.82 -6.02
N SER A 230 10.47 -9.60 -5.60
CA SER A 230 11.04 -8.54 -6.45
C SER A 230 12.31 -7.95 -5.85
N MET A 231 12.91 -6.95 -6.51
CA MET A 231 14.05 -6.23 -5.95
C MET A 231 13.76 -5.56 -4.60
N HIS A 232 12.50 -5.19 -4.32
CA HIS A 232 12.12 -4.71 -2.99
C HIS A 232 12.20 -5.82 -1.93
N GLY A 233 12.02 -7.07 -2.32
CA GLY A 233 11.96 -8.23 -1.42
C GLY A 233 13.29 -8.94 -1.17
N VAL A 234 14.40 -8.44 -1.73
CA VAL A 234 15.75 -9.01 -1.51
C VAL A 234 16.06 -9.17 -0.01
N PHE A 235 15.65 -8.19 0.79
CA PHE A 235 15.59 -8.32 2.24
C PHE A 235 14.13 -8.42 2.65
N GLU A 236 13.77 -9.54 3.26
CA GLU A 236 12.41 -9.82 3.69
C GLU A 236 11.89 -8.81 4.73
N GLU A 237 12.78 -8.19 5.50
CA GLU A 237 12.45 -7.15 6.48
C GLU A 237 12.01 -5.85 5.80
N ASN A 238 12.21 -5.71 4.48
CA ASN A 238 11.78 -4.54 3.72
C ASN A 238 10.32 -4.61 3.26
N VAL A 239 9.71 -5.79 3.16
CA VAL A 239 8.40 -5.98 2.51
C VAL A 239 7.48 -6.92 3.29
N GLY A 240 6.17 -6.67 3.18
CA GLY A 240 5.17 -7.63 3.63
C GLY A 240 4.91 -7.66 5.13
N VAL A 241 4.66 -8.86 5.68
CA VAL A 241 4.30 -9.07 7.09
C VAL A 241 5.56 -9.06 7.96
N ASN A 242 5.51 -8.38 9.10
CA ASN A 242 6.57 -8.48 10.10
C ASN A 242 6.63 -9.90 10.66
N LYS A 243 7.82 -10.50 10.68
CA LYS A 243 8.00 -11.89 11.15
C LYS A 243 7.72 -12.06 12.63
N ILE A 244 7.97 -11.02 13.42
CA ILE A 244 7.90 -11.05 14.88
C ILE A 244 7.02 -9.90 15.39
N SER A 245 6.59 -10.03 16.64
CA SER A 245 6.11 -8.88 17.41
C SER A 245 7.30 -8.21 18.12
N PHE A 246 7.23 -6.90 18.29
CA PHE A 246 8.30 -6.12 18.91
C PHE A 246 7.93 -5.76 20.35
N GLU A 247 8.82 -6.02 21.31
CA GLU A 247 8.59 -5.69 22.71
C GLU A 247 8.95 -4.24 23.01
N THR A 248 10.01 -3.74 22.38
CA THR A 248 10.53 -2.39 22.58
C THR A 248 10.67 -1.62 21.27
N GLU A 249 10.78 -0.30 21.38
CA GLU A 249 11.17 0.57 20.27
C GLU A 249 12.51 0.14 19.67
N GLU A 250 13.47 -0.24 20.52
CA GLU A 250 14.79 -0.68 20.07
C GLU A 250 14.70 -1.97 19.22
N ASP A 251 13.87 -2.94 19.62
CA ASP A 251 13.63 -4.15 18.81
C ASP A 251 13.09 -3.80 17.42
N PHE A 252 12.12 -2.87 17.37
CA PHE A 252 11.52 -2.45 16.11
C PHE A 252 12.51 -1.75 15.20
N PHE A 253 13.29 -0.79 15.70
CA PHE A 253 14.26 -0.08 14.86
C PHE A 253 15.48 -0.93 14.50
N ASN A 254 15.89 -1.88 15.35
CA ASN A 254 16.89 -2.89 15.00
C ASN A 254 16.37 -3.81 13.88
N TYR A 255 15.09 -4.20 13.93
CA TYR A 255 14.46 -4.93 12.84
C TYR A 255 14.39 -4.08 11.56
N LEU A 256 13.94 -2.83 11.65
CA LEU A 256 13.84 -1.92 10.51
C LEU A 256 15.21 -1.63 9.88
N ALA A 257 16.30 -1.63 10.65
CA ALA A 257 17.66 -1.47 10.13
C ALA A 257 18.12 -2.64 9.24
N ASN A 258 17.37 -3.74 9.19
CA ASN A 258 17.58 -4.84 8.24
C ASN A 258 16.84 -4.68 6.90
N SER A 259 16.01 -3.64 6.77
CA SER A 259 15.39 -3.27 5.49
C SER A 259 16.40 -2.61 4.53
N ALA A 260 15.93 -2.07 3.41
CA ALA A 260 16.79 -1.69 2.28
C ALA A 260 16.85 -0.18 2.01
N LEU A 261 18.05 0.31 1.68
CA LEU A 261 18.24 1.46 0.79
C LEU A 261 18.62 0.96 -0.60
N PHE A 262 18.09 1.61 -1.63
CA PHE A 262 18.34 1.23 -3.03
C PHE A 262 18.37 2.43 -3.99
N THR A 263 18.29 3.64 -3.44
CA THR A 263 18.30 4.88 -4.20
C THR A 263 18.99 5.98 -3.42
N ALA A 264 19.59 6.90 -4.16
CA ALA A 264 20.27 8.08 -3.66
C ALA A 264 20.00 9.24 -4.62
N GLU A 265 19.97 10.45 -4.09
CA GLU A 265 19.91 11.67 -4.90
C GLU A 265 21.26 12.38 -4.77
N ARG A 266 21.85 12.76 -5.90
CA ARG A 266 23.10 13.51 -5.97
C ARG A 266 22.89 14.69 -6.90
N GLU A 267 22.98 15.90 -6.35
CA GLU A 267 22.65 17.15 -7.06
C GLU A 267 21.24 17.11 -7.67
N THR A 268 21.12 16.87 -8.98
CA THR A 268 19.85 16.75 -9.72
C THR A 268 19.60 15.34 -10.26
N GLU A 269 20.50 14.39 -10.00
CA GLU A 269 20.41 13.03 -10.51
C GLU A 269 19.81 12.10 -9.47
N ILE A 270 18.86 11.27 -9.93
CA ILE A 270 18.33 10.17 -9.15
C ILE A 270 19.05 8.89 -9.57
N LEU A 271 19.70 8.26 -8.60
CA LEU A 271 20.47 7.05 -8.78
C LEU A 271 19.76 5.88 -8.11
N TYR A 272 19.98 4.68 -8.65
CA TYR A 272 19.56 3.43 -8.02
C TYR A 272 20.71 2.43 -7.98
N PHE A 273 20.64 1.50 -7.04
CA PHE A 273 21.68 0.50 -6.83
C PHE A 273 21.08 -0.80 -6.29
N GLU A 274 21.90 -1.84 -6.25
CA GLU A 274 21.57 -3.11 -5.60
C GLU A 274 21.18 -2.87 -4.13
N PRO A 275 20.09 -3.46 -3.59
CA PRO A 275 19.64 -3.19 -2.24
C PRO A 275 20.75 -3.40 -1.20
N ILE A 276 20.98 -2.37 -0.38
CA ILE A 276 21.93 -2.40 0.74
C ILE A 276 21.13 -2.35 2.03
N ARG A 277 21.45 -3.23 2.99
CA ARG A 277 20.79 -3.18 4.30
C ARG A 277 21.09 -1.85 4.97
N VAL A 278 20.07 -1.22 5.54
CA VAL A 278 20.19 0.10 6.17
C VAL A 278 21.32 0.13 7.22
N LYS A 279 21.46 -0.92 8.02
CA LYS A 279 22.51 -1.04 9.05
C LYS A 279 23.95 -1.05 8.50
N ASP A 280 24.11 -1.44 7.23
CA ASP A 280 25.38 -1.67 6.54
C ASP A 280 25.72 -0.53 5.55
N TYR A 281 24.76 0.36 5.26
CA TYR A 281 24.85 1.40 4.24
C TYR A 281 26.00 2.39 4.48
N LEU A 282 26.09 2.97 5.68
CA LEU A 282 27.16 3.94 6.01
C LEU A 282 28.55 3.30 6.14
N GLY A 283 28.63 1.97 6.12
CA GLY A 283 29.88 1.23 6.16
C GLY A 283 30.44 0.88 4.77
N GLN A 284 29.72 1.21 3.70
CA GLN A 284 30.20 0.99 2.34
C GLN A 284 31.33 1.97 2.02
N GLU A 285 32.46 1.46 1.51
CA GLU A 285 33.55 2.32 1.02
C GLU A 285 33.12 3.07 -0.25
N GLU A 286 32.37 2.38 -1.11
CA GLU A 286 31.85 2.90 -2.38
C GLU A 286 30.61 2.10 -2.77
N ILE A 287 29.66 2.75 -3.45
CA ILE A 287 28.43 2.12 -3.94
C ILE A 287 28.40 2.26 -5.46
N SER A 288 28.34 1.12 -6.15
CA SER A 288 28.04 1.07 -7.57
C SER A 288 26.56 1.36 -7.81
N ALA A 289 26.27 2.46 -8.47
CA ALA A 289 24.92 2.92 -8.78
C ALA A 289 24.74 3.15 -10.28
N TRP A 290 23.50 3.28 -10.72
CA TRP A 290 23.13 3.60 -12.09
C TRP A 290 22.22 4.81 -12.13
N ASP A 291 22.38 5.63 -13.18
CA ASP A 291 21.46 6.70 -13.50
C ASP A 291 20.30 6.21 -14.39
N LEU A 292 19.41 7.13 -14.78
CA LEU A 292 18.27 6.81 -15.63
C LEU A 292 18.62 6.39 -17.06
N SER A 293 19.82 6.71 -17.54
CA SER A 293 20.34 6.25 -18.84
C SER A 293 20.91 4.83 -18.76
N GLY A 294 21.09 4.31 -17.53
CA GLY A 294 21.74 3.02 -17.27
C GLY A 294 23.26 3.13 -17.22
N GLN A 295 23.83 4.34 -17.24
CA GLN A 295 25.25 4.55 -17.03
C GLN A 295 25.59 4.30 -15.55
N GLN A 296 26.67 3.56 -15.34
CA GLN A 296 27.15 3.23 -14.01
C GLN A 296 28.01 4.36 -13.44
N HIS A 297 27.81 4.64 -12.16
CA HIS A 297 28.49 5.64 -11.36
C HIS A 297 28.93 5.02 -10.04
N TYR A 298 29.87 5.66 -9.38
CA TYR A 298 30.32 5.30 -8.04
C TYR A 298 30.05 6.45 -7.09
N ILE A 299 29.34 6.16 -6.00
CA ILE A 299 28.98 7.16 -5.00
C ILE A 299 29.42 6.73 -3.61
N LEU A 300 29.69 7.70 -2.75
CA LEU A 300 29.88 7.47 -1.33
C LEU A 300 28.52 7.45 -0.61
N PRO A 301 28.34 6.64 0.44
CA PRO A 301 27.13 6.68 1.25
C PRO A 301 26.99 8.02 1.99
N ASP A 302 25.78 8.56 2.04
CA ASP A 302 25.46 9.78 2.78
C ASP A 302 24.34 9.53 3.80
N GLU A 303 24.44 10.15 4.98
CA GLU A 303 23.36 10.13 5.97
C GLU A 303 22.07 10.76 5.42
N ALA A 304 22.18 11.73 4.51
CA ALA A 304 21.05 12.36 3.85
C ALA A 304 20.17 11.35 3.09
N ASP A 305 20.72 10.23 2.62
CA ASP A 305 19.97 9.20 1.88
C ASP A 305 18.91 8.51 2.75
N PHE A 306 19.06 8.53 4.08
CA PHE A 306 18.04 8.06 5.01
C PHE A 306 16.75 8.90 4.94
N ALA A 307 16.81 10.14 4.45
CA ALA A 307 15.62 10.96 4.21
C ALA A 307 14.70 10.36 3.13
N ASN A 308 15.20 9.42 2.33
CA ASN A 308 14.43 8.71 1.30
C ASN A 308 14.08 7.27 1.70
N HIS A 309 14.52 6.82 2.88
CA HIS A 309 14.16 5.50 3.39
C HIS A 309 12.65 5.30 3.48
N ARG A 310 12.16 4.17 2.96
CA ARG A 310 10.77 3.72 3.07
C ARG A 310 10.79 2.21 3.20
N SER A 311 10.24 1.67 4.28
CA SER A 311 9.91 0.25 4.32
C SER A 311 8.59 0.03 3.58
N TYR A 312 8.51 -1.11 2.91
CA TYR A 312 7.34 -1.59 2.17
C TYR A 312 6.61 -2.69 2.95
N GLN A 313 6.77 -2.67 4.28
CA GLN A 313 5.99 -3.48 5.20
C GLN A 313 4.52 -3.07 5.16
N TYR A 314 3.63 -4.00 5.49
CA TYR A 314 2.20 -3.74 5.49
C TYR A 314 1.78 -2.71 6.53
N GLN A 315 2.47 -2.70 7.67
CA GLN A 315 2.27 -1.77 8.79
C GLN A 315 3.44 -0.79 8.80
N ASN A 316 3.33 0.27 8.00
CA ASN A 316 4.43 1.19 7.77
C ASN A 316 4.31 2.40 8.70
N LEU A 317 5.25 2.55 9.65
CA LEU A 317 5.38 3.81 10.40
C LEU A 317 5.85 4.90 9.44
N THR A 318 5.16 6.03 9.39
CA THR A 318 5.49 7.11 8.47
C THR A 318 6.18 8.25 9.18
N LYS A 319 6.94 9.06 8.42
CA LYS A 319 7.52 10.32 8.91
C LYS A 319 6.48 11.36 9.34
N ARG A 320 5.18 11.11 9.15
CA ARG A 320 4.08 12.03 9.51
C ARG A 320 3.52 11.76 10.91
N GLY A 321 4.04 10.76 11.64
CA GLY A 321 3.45 10.34 12.91
C GLY A 321 2.20 9.47 12.74
N THR A 322 2.07 8.79 11.61
CA THR A 322 0.96 7.88 11.31
C THR A 322 1.47 6.45 11.10
N VAL A 323 0.59 5.47 11.26
CA VAL A 323 0.79 4.13 10.68
C VAL A 323 -0.05 4.04 9.41
N GLU A 324 0.62 3.71 8.32
CA GLU A 324 0.03 3.46 7.02
C GLU A 324 -0.17 1.94 6.82
N PHE A 325 -1.41 1.55 6.55
CA PHE A 325 -1.79 0.17 6.30
C PHE A 325 -1.86 -0.09 4.79
N ARG A 326 -0.96 -0.95 4.29
CA ARG A 326 -0.66 -1.08 2.85
C ARG A 326 -1.04 -2.43 2.22
N SER A 327 -1.56 -3.35 3.03
CA SER A 327 -1.74 -4.75 2.64
C SER A 327 -3.00 -5.06 1.85
N VAL A 328 -3.97 -4.14 1.81
CA VAL A 328 -5.26 -4.36 1.18
C VAL A 328 -5.21 -4.03 -0.31
N CYS A 329 -5.79 -4.91 -1.12
CA CYS A 329 -5.96 -4.68 -2.55
C CYS A 329 -7.01 -3.59 -2.78
N THR A 330 -6.94 -2.88 -3.91
CA THR A 330 -8.09 -2.12 -4.41
C THR A 330 -9.33 -3.01 -4.40
N GLN A 331 -10.45 -2.49 -3.90
CA GLN A 331 -11.72 -3.21 -3.78
C GLN A 331 -12.67 -2.79 -4.91
N PRO A 332 -13.74 -3.57 -5.18
CA PRO A 332 -14.88 -3.09 -5.96
C PRO A 332 -15.33 -1.70 -5.48
N LEU A 333 -15.78 -0.86 -6.41
CA LEU A 333 -16.06 0.56 -6.13
C LEU A 333 -17.07 0.72 -4.99
N GLU A 334 -18.10 -0.11 -4.96
CA GLU A 334 -19.15 -0.11 -3.93
C GLU A 334 -18.66 -0.57 -2.54
N LYS A 335 -17.46 -1.17 -2.45
CA LYS A 335 -16.84 -1.63 -1.20
C LYS A 335 -15.56 -0.89 -0.84
N THR A 336 -15.22 0.16 -1.57
CA THR A 336 -13.94 0.86 -1.44
C THR A 336 -13.65 1.37 -0.03
N PHE A 337 -14.67 1.82 0.71
CA PHE A 337 -14.51 2.35 2.07
C PHE A 337 -14.59 1.29 3.17
N VAL A 338 -14.88 0.05 2.83
CA VAL A 338 -15.02 -1.04 3.78
C VAL A 338 -13.69 -1.36 4.50
N PRO A 339 -12.54 -1.51 3.80
CA PRO A 339 -11.25 -1.68 4.48
C PRO A 339 -10.85 -0.47 5.32
N ILE A 340 -11.21 0.74 4.91
CA ILE A 340 -10.93 1.97 5.67
C ILE A 340 -11.65 1.93 7.03
N ALA A 341 -12.97 1.65 7.00
CA ALA A 341 -13.77 1.49 8.22
C ALA A 341 -13.27 0.35 9.11
N PHE A 342 -12.80 -0.75 8.51
CA PHE A 342 -12.19 -1.85 9.24
C PHE A 342 -10.98 -1.41 10.07
N HIS A 343 -10.04 -0.65 9.47
CA HIS A 343 -8.85 -0.19 10.20
C HIS A 343 -9.19 0.87 11.25
N VAL A 344 -10.05 1.83 10.91
CA VAL A 344 -10.50 2.89 11.84
C VAL A 344 -11.17 2.27 13.06
N GLY A 345 -12.13 1.37 12.86
CA GLY A 345 -12.85 0.72 13.96
C GLY A 345 -11.96 -0.09 14.89
N LEU A 346 -10.96 -0.78 14.33
CA LEU A 346 -10.01 -1.55 15.12
C LEU A 346 -9.04 -0.68 15.92
N LEU A 347 -8.57 0.44 15.34
CA LEU A 347 -7.70 1.37 16.06
C LEU A 347 -8.44 2.05 17.23
N GLU A 348 -9.68 2.47 17.01
CA GLU A 348 -10.55 3.06 18.06
C GLU A 348 -10.87 2.07 19.19
N ASN A 349 -10.67 0.77 18.95
CA ASN A 349 -10.89 -0.29 19.93
C ASN A 349 -9.63 -1.12 20.19
N LEU A 350 -8.45 -0.49 20.09
CA LEU A 350 -7.14 -1.16 20.18
C LEU A 350 -6.99 -2.03 21.43
N ASP A 351 -7.40 -1.55 22.61
CA ASP A 351 -7.29 -2.32 23.86
C ASP A 351 -8.08 -3.64 23.81
N GLU A 352 -9.29 -3.61 23.23
CA GLU A 352 -10.11 -4.81 23.09
C GLU A 352 -9.61 -5.71 21.96
N LEU A 353 -9.03 -5.13 20.91
CA LEU A 353 -8.33 -5.89 19.88
C LEU A 353 -7.15 -6.65 20.48
N GLU A 354 -6.31 -6.01 21.28
CA GLU A 354 -5.16 -6.68 21.90
C GLU A 354 -5.59 -7.84 22.82
N LYS A 355 -6.63 -7.64 23.65
CA LYS A 355 -7.20 -8.72 24.48
C LYS A 355 -7.73 -9.89 23.65
N LEU A 356 -8.38 -9.59 22.51
CA LEU A 356 -8.85 -10.61 21.57
C LEU A 356 -7.67 -11.39 20.96
N LEU A 357 -6.60 -10.70 20.59
CA LEU A 357 -5.43 -11.30 19.94
C LEU A 357 -4.61 -12.14 20.92
N GLU A 358 -4.46 -11.71 22.17
CA GLU A 358 -3.75 -12.45 23.22
C GLU A 358 -4.39 -13.82 23.49
N LYS A 359 -5.73 -13.88 23.46
CA LYS A 359 -6.52 -15.09 23.74
C LYS A 359 -6.92 -15.87 22.49
N SER A 360 -6.31 -15.58 21.35
CA SER A 360 -6.74 -16.16 20.08
C SER A 360 -6.22 -17.59 19.89
N ASP A 361 -7.11 -18.57 20.03
CA ASP A 361 -6.84 -19.97 19.68
C ASP A 361 -6.35 -20.11 18.22
N PHE A 362 -6.83 -19.24 17.33
CA PHE A 362 -6.39 -19.19 15.94
C PHE A 362 -4.90 -18.84 15.81
N LEU A 363 -4.44 -17.81 16.51
CA LEU A 363 -3.03 -17.44 16.46
C LEU A 363 -2.14 -18.48 17.14
N GLN A 364 -2.60 -19.05 18.26
CA GLN A 364 -1.89 -20.11 18.97
C GLN A 364 -1.74 -21.38 18.12
N PHE A 365 -2.83 -21.83 17.47
CA PHE A 365 -2.82 -23.02 16.62
C PHE A 365 -1.81 -22.92 15.47
N TYR A 366 -1.64 -21.71 14.91
CA TYR A 366 -0.67 -21.45 13.85
C TYR A 366 0.68 -20.92 14.37
N ASN A 367 0.99 -21.10 15.66
CA ASN A 367 2.25 -20.71 16.29
C ASN A 367 2.65 -19.25 16.07
N HIS A 368 1.67 -18.35 15.91
CA HIS A 368 1.90 -16.94 15.58
C HIS A 368 2.76 -16.71 14.32
N ASP A 369 2.81 -17.68 13.38
CA ASP A 369 3.53 -17.51 12.11
C ASP A 369 2.71 -16.64 11.14
N TYR A 370 2.82 -15.32 11.33
CA TYR A 370 2.04 -14.32 10.62
C TYR A 370 2.20 -14.40 9.08
N LYS A 371 3.40 -14.74 8.61
CA LYS A 371 3.69 -14.88 7.18
C LYS A 371 2.99 -16.13 6.63
N PHE A 372 3.12 -17.27 7.32
CA PHE A 372 2.44 -18.50 6.95
C PHE A 372 0.93 -18.32 6.92
N ILE A 373 0.31 -17.80 7.98
CA ILE A 373 -1.16 -17.67 8.03
C ILE A 373 -1.69 -16.70 6.97
N ARG A 374 -0.99 -15.60 6.68
CA ARG A 374 -1.39 -14.72 5.58
C ARG A 374 -1.39 -15.48 4.25
N ARG A 375 -0.33 -16.23 3.96
CA ARG A 375 -0.23 -17.04 2.74
C ARG A 375 -1.32 -18.11 2.68
N GLN A 376 -1.50 -18.88 3.76
CA GLN A 376 -2.51 -19.94 3.87
C GLN A 376 -3.92 -19.41 3.59
N PHE A 377 -4.32 -18.30 4.22
CA PHE A 377 -5.68 -17.77 4.13
C PHE A 377 -5.91 -16.86 2.92
N SER A 378 -4.87 -16.59 2.14
CA SER A 378 -4.98 -15.97 0.81
C SER A 378 -5.18 -16.99 -0.32
N GLN A 379 -5.08 -18.30 -0.07
CA GLN A 379 -5.14 -19.31 -1.13
C GLN A 379 -6.49 -19.35 -1.87
N LYS A 380 -6.46 -19.69 -3.15
CA LYS A 380 -7.64 -19.94 -4.00
C LYS A 380 -8.51 -21.05 -3.42
N VAL A 381 -7.86 -22.10 -2.92
CA VAL A 381 -8.49 -23.27 -2.31
C VAL A 381 -7.89 -23.46 -0.92
N ILE A 382 -8.75 -23.57 0.09
CA ILE A 382 -8.39 -23.93 1.47
C ILE A 382 -9.34 -25.04 1.95
N THR A 383 -8.93 -25.82 2.95
CA THR A 383 -9.79 -26.86 3.54
C THR A 383 -11.01 -26.24 4.21
N GLN A 384 -12.10 -27.01 4.34
CA GLN A 384 -13.30 -26.53 5.03
C GLN A 384 -13.02 -26.21 6.51
N GLU A 385 -12.14 -26.99 7.14
CA GLU A 385 -11.68 -26.74 8.51
C GLU A 385 -10.94 -25.40 8.62
N ALA A 386 -9.94 -25.16 7.76
CA ALA A 386 -9.22 -23.89 7.74
C ALA A 386 -10.18 -22.73 7.50
N LYS A 387 -11.10 -22.86 6.52
CA LYS A 387 -12.11 -21.85 6.21
C LYS A 387 -13.02 -21.56 7.41
N ARG A 388 -13.47 -22.58 8.14
CA ARG A 388 -14.25 -22.41 9.37
C ARG A 388 -13.44 -21.64 10.41
N PHE A 389 -12.19 -22.01 10.60
CA PHE A 389 -11.35 -21.43 11.64
C PHE A 389 -11.07 -19.94 11.41
N ILE A 390 -10.64 -19.55 10.21
CA ILE A 390 -10.47 -18.13 9.86
C ILE A 390 -11.80 -17.37 9.88
N SER A 391 -12.92 -18.01 9.56
CA SER A 391 -14.23 -17.35 9.56
C SER A 391 -14.63 -16.93 10.97
N VAL A 392 -14.50 -17.83 11.95
CA VAL A 392 -14.75 -17.54 13.37
C VAL A 392 -13.84 -16.43 13.89
N PHE A 393 -12.53 -16.52 13.60
CA PHE A 393 -11.59 -15.48 14.02
C PHE A 393 -11.90 -14.12 13.36
N SER A 394 -12.22 -14.11 12.06
CA SER A 394 -12.61 -12.90 11.33
C SER A 394 -13.90 -12.29 11.86
N GLU A 395 -14.87 -13.09 12.30
CA GLU A 395 -16.11 -12.60 12.94
C GLU A 395 -15.81 -11.89 14.26
N ALA A 396 -15.00 -12.49 15.12
CA ALA A 396 -14.60 -11.85 16.38
C ALA A 396 -13.87 -10.52 16.14
N VAL A 397 -12.99 -10.45 15.12
CA VAL A 397 -12.32 -9.21 14.72
C VAL A 397 -13.31 -8.17 14.17
N LEU A 398 -14.27 -8.58 13.33
CA LEU A 398 -15.30 -7.69 12.79
C LEU A 398 -16.26 -7.16 13.88
N GLU A 399 -16.57 -7.96 14.89
CA GLU A 399 -17.30 -7.50 16.07
C GLU A 399 -16.51 -6.50 16.91
N CYS A 400 -15.20 -6.74 17.08
CA CYS A 400 -14.31 -5.77 17.73
C CYS A 400 -14.28 -4.43 16.97
N CYS A 401 -14.17 -4.50 15.65
CA CYS A 401 -14.23 -3.33 14.76
C CYS A 401 -15.57 -2.59 14.88
N GLU A 402 -16.69 -3.30 14.89
CA GLU A 402 -18.02 -2.67 15.00
C GLU A 402 -18.20 -1.93 16.31
N ARG A 403 -17.72 -2.51 17.43
CA ARG A 403 -17.74 -1.84 18.73
C ARG A 403 -16.92 -0.55 18.71
N GLY A 404 -15.76 -0.55 18.04
CA GLY A 404 -14.94 0.66 17.87
C GLY A 404 -15.63 1.74 17.07
N LEU A 405 -16.20 1.41 15.90
CA LEU A 405 -16.94 2.39 15.08
C LEU A 405 -18.16 2.97 15.82
N LYS A 406 -18.91 2.11 16.54
CA LYS A 406 -20.04 2.56 17.38
C LYS A 406 -19.58 3.49 18.51
N ARG A 407 -18.44 3.20 19.15
CA ARG A 407 -17.83 4.07 20.18
C ARG A 407 -17.45 5.42 19.60
N ARG A 408 -16.92 5.45 18.37
CA ARG A 408 -16.62 6.68 17.64
C ARG A 408 -17.85 7.56 17.45
N GLY A 409 -19.04 6.95 17.31
CA GLY A 409 -20.33 7.65 17.30
C GLY A 409 -20.63 8.39 16.00
N LEU A 410 -20.02 7.98 14.89
CA LEU A 410 -20.05 8.70 13.61
C LEU A 410 -20.81 7.97 12.50
N GLY A 411 -21.51 6.88 12.83
CA GLY A 411 -22.39 6.14 11.92
C GLY A 411 -21.65 5.32 10.85
N GLU A 412 -20.33 5.11 11.02
CA GLU A 412 -19.47 4.40 10.07
C GLU A 412 -19.55 2.89 10.20
N GLU A 413 -20.19 2.36 11.24
CA GLU A 413 -20.48 0.93 11.35
C GLU A 413 -21.35 0.43 10.19
N ARG A 414 -21.99 1.33 9.42
CA ARG A 414 -22.69 1.01 8.17
C ARG A 414 -21.79 0.28 7.17
N TYR A 415 -20.53 0.65 7.03
CA TYR A 415 -19.63 0.07 6.01
C TYR A 415 -19.31 -1.40 6.26
N ILE A 416 -19.21 -1.81 7.53
CA ILE A 416 -18.83 -3.19 7.88
C ILE A 416 -20.02 -4.14 7.99
N LYS A 417 -21.27 -3.63 8.10
CA LYS A 417 -22.49 -4.45 8.15
C LYS A 417 -22.65 -5.31 6.88
N GLU A 418 -22.24 -4.78 5.73
CA GLU A 418 -22.32 -5.48 4.44
C GLU A 418 -21.45 -6.75 4.39
N ILE A 419 -20.31 -6.75 5.09
CA ILE A 419 -19.46 -7.95 5.21
C ILE A 419 -20.18 -9.03 6.03
N LYS A 420 -20.85 -8.63 7.13
CA LYS A 420 -21.53 -9.57 8.04
C LYS A 420 -22.75 -10.23 7.40
N GLN A 421 -23.54 -9.48 6.63
CA GLN A 421 -24.77 -9.99 5.98
C GLN A 421 -24.48 -11.03 4.88
N LYS A 422 -23.39 -10.88 4.11
CA LYS A 422 -23.01 -11.86 3.08
C LYS A 422 -22.55 -13.21 3.64
N LYS A 423 -22.21 -13.29 4.93
CA LYS A 423 -21.85 -14.55 5.59
C LYS A 423 -23.06 -15.32 6.11
N SER A 424 -24.15 -14.65 6.50
CA SER A 424 -25.38 -15.34 6.92
C SER A 424 -26.08 -16.07 5.75
N GLU A 425 -25.92 -15.58 4.52
CA GLU A 425 -26.55 -16.19 3.33
C GLU A 425 -25.76 -17.36 2.73
N LYS A 426 -24.50 -17.57 3.13
CA LYS A 426 -23.63 -18.68 2.67
C LYS A 426 -23.48 -19.81 3.70
N SER A 427 -24.27 -19.79 4.76
CA SER A 427 -24.22 -20.75 5.88
C SER A 427 -25.36 -21.78 5.85
N TYR A 428 -25.99 -22.00 4.69
CA TYR A 428 -26.98 -23.06 4.47
C TYR A 428 -26.48 -24.10 3.48
#